data_AF-A0A7G8GLC3-F1
#
_entry.id   AF-A0A7G8GLC3-F1
#
_cell.length_a   1.000
_cell.length_b   1.000
_cell.length_c   1.000
_cell.angle_alpha   90.00
_cell.angle_beta   90.00
_cell.angle_gamma   90.00
#
_symmetry.space_group_name_H-M   'P 1'
#
loop_
_entity.id
_entity.type
_entity.pdbx_description
1 polymer ?
#
loop_
_entity_poly.entity_id
_entity_poly.type
_entity_poly.pdbx_seq_one_letter_code
_entity_poly.pdbx_strand_id
1 'polypeptide(L)' 'MVEGFHLPPQMPLIKRRQWLNRSEALHCRERLEASEGFRHAAPLF' A
#
# COMPACT_ATOMS: atom_id res chain seq x y z
N MET A 1 23.80 -1.78 -30.08
CA MET A 1 24.17 -2.15 -28.70
C MET A 1 23.31 -1.29 -27.80
N VAL A 2 22.24 -1.86 -27.23
CA VAL A 2 21.31 -1.08 -26.39
C VAL A 2 21.82 -1.21 -24.96
N GLU A 3 22.49 -0.17 -24.47
CA GLU A 3 22.87 -0.05 -23.07
C GLU A 3 21.57 0.06 -22.24
N GLY A 4 21.23 -1.02 -21.55
CA GLY A 4 20.11 -1.02 -20.62
C GLY A 4 20.43 -0.08 -19.47
N PHE A 5 19.67 1.00 -19.32
CA PHE A 5 19.68 1.79 -18.11
C PHE A 5 19.12 0.93 -16.96
N HIS A 6 19.99 0.22 -16.25
CA HIS A 6 19.66 -0.59 -15.08
C HIS A 6 19.49 0.27 -13.82
N LEU A 7 18.83 1.42 -13.93
CA LEU A 7 18.42 2.12 -12.73
C LEU A 7 17.31 1.27 -12.09
N PRO A 8 17.44 0.85 -10.82
CA PRO A 8 16.30 0.27 -10.12
C PRO A 8 15.14 1.25 -10.27
N PRO A 9 13.90 0.78 -10.50
CA PRO A 9 12.75 1.66 -10.66
C PRO A 9 12.79 2.66 -9.51
N GLN A 10 13.04 3.93 -9.85
CA GLN A 10 13.13 4.99 -8.84
C GLN A 10 11.76 5.05 -8.19
N MET A 11 11.67 4.59 -6.95
CA MET A 11 10.42 4.65 -6.21
C MET A 11 10.07 6.13 -6.05
N PRO A 12 8.87 6.59 -6.50
CA PRO A 12 8.42 7.91 -6.11
C PRO A 12 8.40 7.95 -4.58
N LEU A 13 9.13 8.91 -4.01
CA LEU A 13 9.51 9.04 -2.59
C LEU A 13 8.34 9.24 -1.60
N ILE A 14 7.11 8.87 -1.95
CA ILE A 14 5.94 9.30 -1.19
C ILE A 14 5.03 8.12 -0.87
N LYS A 15 5.59 7.06 -0.27
CA LYS A 15 4.79 6.23 0.64
C LYS A 15 4.73 6.94 1.98
N ARG A 16 3.73 7.80 2.17
CA ARG A 16 3.44 8.40 3.48
C ARG A 16 2.84 7.33 4.38
N ARG A 17 3.44 7.12 5.54
CA ARG A 17 2.92 6.25 6.60
C ARG A 17 2.37 7.14 7.69
N GLN A 18 1.19 6.81 8.18
CA GLN A 18 0.62 7.41 9.38
C GLN A 18 0.20 6.29 10.31
N TRP A 19 0.36 6.52 11.61
CA TRP A 19 -0.21 5.64 12.62
C TRP A 19 -1.72 5.85 12.63
N LEU A 20 -2.46 4.76 12.55
CA LEU A 20 -3.91 4.76 12.71
C LEU A 20 -4.23 4.22 14.09
N ASN A 21 -5.09 4.91 14.81
CA ASN A 21 -5.74 4.32 15.97
C ASN A 21 -6.77 3.25 15.52
N ARG A 22 -7.38 2.56 16.49
CA ARG A 22 -8.28 1.45 16.19
C ARG A 22 -9.49 1.85 15.32
N SER A 23 -10.13 2.99 15.59
CA SER A 23 -11.31 3.41 14.83
C SER A 23 -10.92 3.86 13.41
N GLU A 24 -9.80 4.57 13.28
CA GLU A 24 -9.25 4.98 11.99
C GLU A 24 -8.86 3.77 11.13
N ALA A 25 -8.27 2.73 11.73
CA ALA A 25 -7.90 1.51 11.03
C ALA A 25 -9.14 0.78 10.48
N LEU A 26 -10.22 0.69 11.26
CA LEU A 26 -11.48 0.06 10.83
C LEU A 26 -12.12 0.84 9.68
N HIS A 27 -12.21 2.16 9.80
CA HIS A 27 -12.79 3.01 8.75
C HIS A 27 -11.96 2.95 7.46
N CYS A 28 -10.63 3.00 7.57
CA CYS A 28 -9.74 2.87 6.43
C CYS A 28 -9.93 1.51 5.72
N ARG A 29 -10.03 0.41 6.50
CA ARG A 29 -10.32 -0.92 5.98
C ARG A 29 -11.61 -0.95 5.18
N GLU A 30 -12.72 -0.50 5.76
CA GLU A 30 -14.04 -0.49 5.10
C GLU A 30 -14.00 0.28 3.78
N ARG A 31 -13.36 1.45 3.77
CA ARG A 31 -13.19 2.24 2.54
C ARG A 31 -12.39 1.48 1.48
N LEU A 32 -11.28 0.86 1.86
CA LEU A 32 -10.42 0.11 0.93
C LEU A 32 -11.14 -1.13 0.36
N GLU A 33 -11.94 -1.83 1.18
CA GLU A 33 -12.76 -2.97 0.75
C GLU A 33 -13.86 -2.55 -0.22
N ALA A 34 -14.43 -1.36 -0.03
CA ALA A 34 -15.51 -0.85 -0.89
C ALA A 34 -15.02 -0.29 -2.23
N SER A 35 -13.85 0.36 -2.29
CA SER A 35 -13.42 1.11 -3.49
C SER A 35 -12.13 0.64 -4.15
N GLU A 36 -11.21 0.00 -3.42
CA GLU A 36 -9.84 -0.25 -3.91
C GLU A 36 -9.55 -1.74 -4.18
N GLY A 37 -10.54 -2.62 -4.02
CA GLY A 37 -10.37 -4.06 -4.19
C GLY A 37 -9.49 -4.72 -3.12
N PHE A 38 -9.24 -4.02 -2.00
CA PHE A 38 -8.60 -4.61 -0.83
C PHE A 38 -9.52 -5.66 -0.22
N ARG A 39 -8.96 -6.74 0.33
CA ARG A 39 -9.73 -7.76 1.04
C ARG A 39 -9.02 -8.11 2.33
N HIS A 40 -9.67 -7.85 3.46
CA HIS A 40 -9.15 -8.26 4.75
C HIS A 40 -9.13 -9.80 4.84
N ALA A 41 -7.99 -10.35 5.24
CA ALA A 41 -7.80 -11.77 5.48
C ALA A 41 -7.17 -11.99 6.86
N ALA A 42 -7.31 -13.20 7.39
CA ALA A 42 -6.57 -13.59 8.58
C ALA A 42 -5.05 -13.46 8.31
N PRO A 43 -4.25 -13.04 9.31
CA PRO A 43 -2.80 -13.09 9.21
C PRO A 43 -2.36 -14.50 8.82
N LEU A 44 -1.40 -14.60 7.89
CA LEU A 44 -0.87 -15.89 7.45
C LEU A 44 0.14 -16.48 8.44
N PHE A 45 0.53 -15.73 9.46
CA PHE A 45 1.53 -16.07 10.48
C PHE A 45 1.32 -15.21 11.72
#